data_AF-A0A523I8N0-F1
#
_entry.id   AF-A0A523I8N0-F1
#
_cell.length_a   1.000
_cell.length_b   1.000
_cell.length_c   1.000
_cell.angle_alpha   90.00
_cell.angle_beta   90.00
_cell.angle_gamma   90.00
#
_symmetry.space_group_name_H-M   'P 1'
#
loop_
_entity.id
_entity.type
_entity.pdbx_description
1 polymer ?
#
loop_
_entity_poly.entity_id
_entity_poly.type
_entity_poly.pdbx_seq_one_letter_code
_entity_poly.pdbx_strand_id
1 'polypeptide(L)'
;HSGLGKDIAISNEFGEEIKLRFVGLLKKSIFQSELLISEKNFLKHFPSRSGYSYFLIDSPIEQYQEASQILESSLSDYGFDATTTAEKLANFQAVENTYLSTFQMVGGLGLILGTLGLGMILIRNVIERRGELATLRAFGFRQSTLAALVLAENGFLLILGILLGAISAVIAVTPHILADASQVPWLSLSLTLVVVFVVGMLASLAAVRFAIKIPLLPALKAE
;
A
#
# COMPACT_ATOMS: atom_id res chain seq x y z
N HIS A 1 -4.95 -15.78 -7.18
CA HIS A 1 -5.72 -16.83 -7.86
C HIS A 1 -4.90 -18.12 -7.92
N SER A 2 -4.98 -18.96 -6.88
CA SER A 2 -4.18 -20.18 -6.80
C SER A 2 -4.74 -21.25 -7.73
N GLY A 3 -4.10 -21.45 -8.87
CA GLY A 3 -4.39 -22.54 -9.82
C GLY A 3 -3.97 -23.92 -9.31
N LEU A 4 -3.92 -24.12 -7.99
CA LEU A 4 -3.55 -25.40 -7.38
C LEU A 4 -4.56 -26.47 -7.79
N GLY A 5 -4.07 -27.61 -8.25
CA GLY A 5 -4.89 -28.70 -8.79
C GLY A 5 -5.45 -28.46 -10.20
N LYS A 6 -5.19 -27.30 -10.83
CA LYS A 6 -5.51 -27.12 -12.26
C LYS A 6 -4.47 -27.80 -13.12
N ASP A 7 -4.94 -28.28 -14.26
CA ASP A 7 -4.11 -28.88 -15.30
C ASP A 7 -3.86 -27.86 -16.41
N ILE A 8 -2.62 -27.77 -16.89
CA ILE A 8 -2.24 -27.04 -18.10
C ILE A 8 -1.81 -28.03 -19.17
N ALA A 9 -2.24 -27.81 -20.40
CA ALA A 9 -1.78 -28.59 -21.54
C ALA A 9 -0.55 -27.92 -22.15
N ILE A 10 0.52 -28.70 -22.34
CA ILE A 10 1.70 -28.28 -23.09
C ILE A 10 2.03 -29.35 -24.13
N SER A 11 2.60 -28.96 -25.26
CA SER A 11 3.08 -29.92 -26.25
C SER A 11 4.50 -30.36 -25.89
N ASN A 12 4.74 -31.68 -25.91
CA ASN A 12 6.08 -32.24 -25.73
C ASN A 12 6.90 -32.14 -27.03
N GLU A 13 8.17 -32.55 -27.00
CA GLU A 13 9.02 -32.49 -28.21
C GLU A 13 8.61 -33.47 -29.31
N PHE A 14 7.75 -34.45 -29.00
CA PHE A 14 7.18 -35.41 -29.95
C PHE A 14 5.87 -34.92 -30.58
N GLY A 15 5.41 -33.71 -30.22
CA GLY A 15 4.14 -33.14 -30.68
C GLY A 15 2.90 -33.66 -29.95
N GLU A 16 3.06 -34.48 -28.91
CA GLU A 16 1.96 -34.98 -28.08
C GLU A 16 1.59 -33.96 -27.02
N GLU A 17 0.30 -33.88 -26.71
CA GLU A 17 -0.21 -33.00 -25.65
C GLU A 17 -0.09 -33.67 -24.28
N ILE A 18 0.70 -33.07 -23.38
CA ILE A 18 0.86 -33.52 -22.01
C ILE A 18 0.18 -32.56 -21.04
N LYS A 19 -0.46 -33.11 -20.00
CA LYS A 19 -1.15 -32.34 -18.97
C LYS A 19 -0.28 -32.24 -17.72
N LEU A 20 0.08 -31.03 -17.33
CA LEU A 20 0.80 -30.75 -16.09
C LEU A 20 -0.16 -30.24 -15.04
N ARG A 21 -0.14 -30.85 -13.84
CA ARG A 21 -0.94 -30.43 -12.70
C ARG A 21 -0.13 -29.56 -11.76
N PHE A 22 -0.69 -28.42 -11.35
CA PHE A 22 -0.08 -27.60 -10.29
C PHE A 22 -0.24 -28.27 -8.92
N VAL A 23 0.84 -28.82 -8.37
CA VAL A 23 0.86 -29.50 -7.07
C VAL A 23 1.28 -28.59 -5.90
N GLY A 24 1.90 -27.45 -6.20
CA GLY A 24 2.38 -26.51 -5.18
C GLY A 24 2.68 -25.14 -5.78
N LEU A 25 2.79 -24.13 -4.90
CA LEU A 25 3.16 -22.76 -5.25
C LEU A 25 4.28 -22.31 -4.32
N LEU A 26 5.31 -21.67 -4.87
CA LEU A 26 6.38 -21.06 -4.10
C LEU A 26 6.08 -19.56 -3.94
N LYS A 27 5.92 -19.09 -2.69
CA LYS A 27 5.76 -17.67 -2.39
C LYS A 27 7.14 -17.05 -2.12
N LYS A 28 7.39 -15.85 -2.68
CA LYS A 28 8.63 -15.07 -2.47
C LYS A 28 9.92 -15.88 -2.75
N SER A 29 9.94 -16.60 -3.87
CA SER A 29 11.07 -17.43 -4.30
C SER A 29 11.87 -16.75 -5.42
N ILE A 30 13.08 -17.24 -5.69
CA ILE A 30 13.89 -16.89 -6.86
C ILE A 30 13.36 -17.46 -8.18
N PHE A 31 12.43 -18.40 -8.10
CA PHE A 31 11.79 -19.07 -9.24
C PHE A 31 10.48 -18.36 -9.65
N GLN A 32 10.47 -17.03 -9.66
CA GLN A 32 9.29 -16.28 -10.10
C GLN A 32 9.10 -16.48 -11.59
N SER A 33 7.84 -16.74 -12.00
CA SER A 33 7.46 -17.03 -13.39
C SER A 33 8.04 -18.34 -13.97
N GLU A 34 8.61 -19.20 -13.13
CA GLU A 34 9.17 -20.49 -13.54
C GLU A 34 8.26 -21.66 -13.15
N LEU A 35 8.30 -22.73 -13.96
CA LEU A 35 7.65 -24.00 -13.66
C LEU A 35 8.71 -25.01 -13.21
N LEU A 36 8.60 -25.46 -11.96
CA LEU A 36 9.47 -26.51 -11.43
C LEU A 36 8.80 -27.88 -11.62
N ILE A 37 9.50 -28.77 -12.30
CA ILE A 37 9.12 -30.18 -12.46
C ILE A 37 10.33 -31.04 -12.14
N SER A 38 10.10 -32.25 -11.65
CA SER A 38 11.19 -33.21 -11.43
C SER A 38 11.92 -33.51 -12.74
N GLU A 39 13.24 -33.53 -12.69
CA GLU A 39 14.11 -33.86 -13.83
C GLU A 39 13.69 -35.15 -14.55
N LYS A 40 13.41 -36.22 -13.80
CA LYS A 40 12.96 -37.50 -14.36
C LYS A 40 11.73 -37.36 -15.27
N ASN A 41 10.76 -36.54 -14.88
CA ASN A 41 9.55 -36.31 -15.69
C ASN A 41 9.84 -35.35 -16.86
N PHE A 42 10.71 -34.37 -16.66
CA PHE A 42 11.13 -33.47 -17.72
C PHE A 42 11.84 -34.23 -18.86
N LEU A 43 12.86 -35.02 -18.53
CA LEU A 43 13.63 -35.81 -19.51
C LEU A 43 12.81 -36.90 -20.20
N LYS A 44 11.73 -37.39 -19.56
CA LYS A 44 10.80 -38.33 -20.20
C LYS A 44 10.07 -37.69 -21.39
N HIS A 45 9.76 -36.39 -21.30
CA HIS A 45 8.97 -35.67 -22.30
C HIS A 45 9.80 -34.73 -23.18
N PHE A 46 11.03 -34.42 -22.77
CA PHE A 46 11.97 -33.57 -23.50
C PHE A 46 13.41 -34.15 -23.55
N PRO A 47 13.62 -35.42 -23.97
CA PRO A 47 14.94 -36.05 -23.96
C PRO A 47 15.99 -35.39 -24.87
N SER A 48 15.60 -34.61 -25.88
CA SER A 48 16.55 -33.90 -26.74
C SER A 48 17.29 -32.74 -26.04
N ARG A 49 16.76 -32.25 -24.91
CA ARG A 49 17.40 -31.21 -24.10
C ARG A 49 18.50 -31.82 -23.23
N SER A 50 19.73 -31.69 -23.67
CA SER A 50 20.92 -32.12 -22.94
C SER A 50 21.59 -30.95 -22.20
N GLY A 51 22.12 -31.23 -21.02
CA GLY A 51 22.83 -30.26 -20.18
C GLY A 51 21.95 -29.45 -19.24
N TYR A 52 22.60 -28.67 -18.37
CA TYR A 52 21.96 -27.80 -17.40
C TYR A 52 22.31 -26.34 -17.72
N SER A 53 21.29 -25.48 -17.74
CA SER A 53 21.47 -24.03 -17.98
C SER A 53 21.32 -23.21 -16.70
N TYR A 54 20.97 -23.84 -15.57
CA TYR A 54 20.76 -23.18 -14.31
C TYR A 54 21.36 -24.00 -13.18
N PHE A 55 22.18 -23.35 -12.35
CA PHE A 55 22.87 -23.99 -11.25
C PHE A 55 22.51 -23.27 -9.95
N LEU A 56 22.16 -24.05 -8.93
CA LEU A 56 22.04 -23.56 -7.56
C LEU A 56 23.27 -24.04 -6.79
N ILE A 57 24.07 -23.10 -6.32
CA ILE A 57 25.31 -23.38 -5.61
C ILE A 57 25.17 -22.77 -4.22
N ASP A 58 25.32 -23.62 -3.19
CA ASP A 58 25.28 -23.21 -1.80
C ASP A 58 26.70 -22.98 -1.27
N SER A 59 26.85 -21.99 -0.40
CA SER A 59 28.13 -21.53 0.15
C SER A 59 27.89 -20.78 1.47
N PRO A 60 28.92 -20.62 2.33
CA PRO A 60 28.84 -19.66 3.42
C PRO A 60 28.59 -18.24 2.89
N ILE A 61 27.75 -17.47 3.59
CA ILE A 61 27.33 -16.11 3.20
C ILE A 61 28.52 -15.17 2.98
N GLU A 62 29.54 -15.30 3.82
CA GLU A 62 30.77 -14.49 3.77
C GLU A 62 31.56 -14.69 2.46
N GLN A 63 31.38 -15.83 1.80
CA GLN A 63 32.12 -16.22 0.61
C GLN A 63 31.32 -16.05 -0.68
N TYR A 64 30.06 -15.58 -0.63
CA TYR A 64 29.22 -15.46 -1.83
C TYR A 64 29.86 -14.63 -2.94
N GLN A 65 30.45 -13.48 -2.59
CA GLN A 65 31.07 -12.60 -3.57
C GLN A 65 32.32 -13.23 -4.19
N GLU A 66 33.17 -13.83 -3.35
CA GLU A 66 34.39 -14.51 -3.79
C GLU A 66 34.07 -15.73 -4.66
N ALA A 67 33.10 -16.56 -4.23
CA ALA A 67 32.64 -17.71 -4.99
C ALA A 67 32.04 -17.31 -6.35
N SER A 68 31.21 -16.25 -6.41
CA SER A 68 30.67 -15.71 -7.67
C SER A 68 31.79 -15.36 -8.64
N GLN A 69 32.77 -14.59 -8.16
CA GLN A 69 33.91 -14.14 -8.97
C GLN A 69 34.79 -15.29 -9.45
N ILE A 70 35.06 -16.28 -8.58
CA ILE A 70 35.84 -17.47 -8.95
C ILE A 70 35.09 -18.28 -10.01
N LEU A 71 33.78 -18.47 -9.86
CA LEU A 71 32.97 -19.22 -10.82
C LEU A 71 32.89 -18.50 -12.17
N GLU A 72 32.62 -17.20 -12.17
CA GLU A 72 32.59 -16.38 -13.40
C GLU A 72 33.94 -16.35 -14.11
N SER A 73 35.04 -16.18 -13.38
CA SER A 73 36.38 -16.15 -13.97
C SER A 73 36.84 -17.52 -14.47
N SER A 74 36.51 -18.60 -13.76
CA SER A 74 36.94 -19.96 -14.13
C SER A 74 36.09 -20.58 -15.24
N LEU A 75 34.84 -20.12 -15.39
CA LEU A 75 33.87 -20.65 -16.35
C LEU A 75 33.44 -19.60 -17.39
N SER A 76 34.20 -18.52 -17.55
CA SER A 76 33.92 -17.43 -18.50
C SER A 76 33.78 -17.94 -19.93
N ASP A 77 34.59 -18.92 -20.33
CA ASP A 77 34.59 -19.51 -21.67
C ASP A 77 33.28 -20.26 -21.97
N TYR A 78 32.55 -20.65 -20.92
CA TYR A 78 31.23 -21.27 -21.01
C TYR A 78 30.08 -20.25 -20.83
N GLY A 79 30.39 -18.96 -20.66
CA GLY A 79 29.41 -17.91 -20.44
C GLY A 79 28.73 -17.99 -19.08
N PHE A 80 29.41 -18.51 -18.06
CA PHE A 80 28.84 -18.63 -16.72
C PHE A 80 28.66 -17.23 -16.09
N ASP A 81 27.43 -16.95 -15.68
CA ASP A 81 27.04 -15.73 -14.99
C ASP A 81 26.47 -16.09 -13.63
N ALA A 82 27.13 -15.64 -12.57
CA ALA A 82 26.76 -15.94 -11.21
C ALA A 82 26.10 -14.70 -10.59
N THR A 83 24.97 -14.90 -9.93
CA THR A 83 24.26 -13.85 -9.21
C THR A 83 23.81 -14.40 -7.88
N THR A 84 23.95 -13.60 -6.83
CA THR A 84 23.50 -14.03 -5.51
C THR A 84 21.98 -14.18 -5.48
N THR A 85 21.51 -15.20 -4.76
CA THR A 85 20.06 -15.41 -4.54
C THR A 85 19.40 -14.18 -3.91
N ALA A 86 20.13 -13.49 -3.02
CA ALA A 86 19.69 -12.27 -2.37
C ALA A 86 19.46 -11.13 -3.37
N GLU A 87 20.41 -10.89 -4.27
CA GLU A 87 20.29 -9.86 -5.31
C GLU A 87 19.16 -10.18 -6.30
N LYS A 88 19.08 -11.43 -6.76
CA LYS A 88 18.01 -11.86 -7.67
C LYS A 88 16.63 -11.66 -7.03
N LEU A 89 16.48 -12.01 -5.75
CA LEU A 89 15.23 -11.78 -5.02
C LEU A 89 14.96 -10.28 -4.80
N ALA A 90 15.98 -9.49 -4.48
CA ALA A 90 15.87 -8.04 -4.30
C ALA A 90 15.42 -7.35 -5.59
N ASN A 91 15.92 -7.78 -6.75
CA ASN A 91 15.50 -7.25 -8.06
C ASN A 91 14.02 -7.53 -8.35
N PHE A 92 13.53 -8.74 -8.03
CA PHE A 92 12.09 -9.03 -8.13
C PHE A 92 11.26 -8.17 -7.18
N GLN A 93 11.73 -7.99 -5.94
CA GLN A 93 11.04 -7.16 -4.93
C GLN A 93 11.08 -5.66 -5.28
N ALA A 94 12.13 -5.18 -5.94
CA ALA A 94 12.27 -3.77 -6.32
C ALA A 94 11.16 -3.33 -7.29
N VAL A 95 10.81 -4.19 -8.25
CA VAL A 95 9.72 -3.93 -9.20
C VAL A 95 8.37 -3.87 -8.48
N GLU A 96 8.09 -4.83 -7.60
CA GLU A 96 6.86 -4.86 -6.79
C GLU A 96 6.75 -3.63 -5.90
N ASN A 97 7.83 -3.28 -5.20
CA ASN A 97 7.88 -2.11 -4.32
C ASN A 97 7.70 -0.80 -5.09
N THR A 98 8.25 -0.68 -6.30
CA THR A 98 8.10 0.52 -7.14
C THR A 98 6.65 0.71 -7.62
N TYR A 99 6.00 -0.39 -8.00
CA TYR A 99 4.57 -0.37 -8.33
C TYR A 99 3.75 0.09 -7.11
N LEU A 100 3.97 -0.54 -5.94
CA LEU A 100 3.26 -0.19 -4.71
C LEU A 100 3.52 1.25 -4.26
N SER A 101 4.76 1.74 -4.37
CA SER A 101 5.12 3.11 -3.98
C SER A 101 4.43 4.16 -4.85
N THR A 102 4.25 3.88 -6.14
CA THR A 102 3.52 4.75 -7.06
C THR A 102 2.04 4.85 -6.65
N PHE A 103 1.39 3.72 -6.32
CA PHE A 103 0.01 3.73 -5.81
C PHE A 103 -0.11 4.42 -4.45
N GLN A 104 0.84 4.21 -3.55
CA GLN A 104 0.89 4.90 -2.27
C GLN A 104 1.04 6.41 -2.45
N MET A 105 1.84 6.86 -3.42
CA MET A 105 1.97 8.28 -3.74
C MET A 105 0.65 8.87 -4.22
N VAL A 106 -0.04 8.21 -5.15
CA VAL A 106 -1.35 8.66 -5.66
C VAL A 106 -2.40 8.64 -4.54
N GLY A 107 -2.42 7.60 -3.71
CA GLY A 107 -3.30 7.53 -2.54
C GLY A 107 -2.99 8.62 -1.51
N GLY A 108 -1.72 8.90 -1.27
CA GLY A 108 -1.25 9.98 -0.39
C GLY A 108 -1.66 11.36 -0.90
N LEU A 109 -1.55 11.62 -2.21
CA LEU A 109 -2.07 12.84 -2.83
C LEU A 109 -3.59 12.96 -2.68
N GLY A 110 -4.32 11.87 -2.89
CA GLY A 110 -5.77 11.82 -2.66
C GLY A 110 -6.13 12.15 -1.20
N LEU A 111 -5.36 11.66 -0.25
CA LEU A 111 -5.52 11.95 1.17
C LEU A 111 -5.24 13.44 1.47
N ILE A 112 -4.18 14.02 0.92
CA ILE A 112 -3.90 15.47 1.04
C ILE A 112 -5.08 16.28 0.49
N LEU A 113 -5.53 16.00 -0.73
CA LEU A 113 -6.67 16.68 -1.34
C LEU A 113 -7.95 16.53 -0.50
N GLY A 114 -8.20 15.33 0.03
CA GLY A 114 -9.32 15.07 0.93
C GLY A 114 -9.25 15.90 2.22
N THR A 115 -8.07 16.00 2.85
CA THR A 115 -7.88 16.82 4.06
C THR A 115 -8.07 18.31 3.79
N LEU A 116 -7.60 18.82 2.65
CA LEU A 116 -7.82 20.21 2.24
C LEU A 116 -9.30 20.50 1.95
N GLY A 117 -9.98 19.58 1.26
CA GLY A 117 -11.41 19.67 0.99
C GLY A 117 -12.23 19.70 2.27
N LEU A 118 -11.92 18.82 3.23
CA LEU A 118 -12.52 18.87 4.57
C LEU A 118 -12.25 20.20 5.25
N GLY A 119 -11.00 20.69 5.25
CA GLY A 119 -10.64 21.99 5.80
C GLY A 119 -11.47 23.15 5.22
N MET A 120 -11.68 23.14 3.90
CA MET A 120 -12.51 24.14 3.21
C MET A 120 -13.97 24.09 3.67
N ILE A 121 -14.54 22.89 3.81
CA ILE A 121 -15.92 22.70 4.32
C ILE A 121 -16.04 23.19 5.76
N LEU A 122 -15.05 22.89 6.61
CA LEU A 122 -15.02 23.36 8.00
C LEU A 122 -14.96 24.89 8.09
N ILE A 123 -14.13 25.53 7.27
CA ILE A 123 -14.06 27.00 7.19
C ILE A 123 -15.41 27.58 6.73
N ARG A 124 -16.02 26.98 5.70
CA ARG A 124 -17.34 27.40 5.18
C ARG A 124 -18.42 27.31 6.26
N ASN A 125 -18.48 26.20 7.01
CA ASN A 125 -19.43 26.00 8.10
C ASN A 125 -19.29 27.11 9.17
N VAL A 126 -18.05 27.42 9.57
CA VAL A 126 -17.80 28.49 10.56
C VAL A 126 -18.21 29.87 10.03
N ILE A 127 -18.02 30.16 8.74
CA ILE A 127 -18.43 31.43 8.12
C ILE A 127 -19.95 31.56 8.09
N GLU A 128 -20.67 30.52 7.69
CA GLU A 128 -22.14 30.51 7.61
C GLU A 128 -22.78 30.72 8.99
N ARG A 129 -22.14 30.22 10.05
CA ARG A 129 -22.67 30.29 11.43
C ARG A 129 -22.16 31.48 12.24
N ARG A 130 -21.50 32.45 11.60
CA ARG A 130 -21.02 33.67 12.28
C ARG A 130 -22.14 34.46 12.96
N GLY A 131 -23.32 34.52 12.34
CA GLY A 131 -24.49 35.19 12.91
C GLY A 131 -24.94 34.56 14.23
N GLU A 132 -25.07 33.23 14.27
CA GLU A 132 -25.43 32.48 15.48
C GLU A 132 -24.38 32.63 16.60
N LEU A 133 -23.09 32.59 16.24
CA LEU A 133 -22.00 32.76 17.21
C LEU A 133 -21.97 34.19 17.78
N ALA A 134 -22.31 35.19 16.97
CA ALA A 134 -22.41 36.58 17.40
C ALA A 134 -23.58 36.81 18.36
N THR A 135 -24.75 36.21 18.09
CA THR A 135 -25.91 36.31 18.99
C THR A 135 -25.65 35.61 20.31
N LEU A 136 -25.10 34.39 20.31
CA LEU A 136 -24.71 33.71 21.55
C LEU A 136 -23.68 34.52 22.35
N ARG A 137 -22.74 35.18 21.68
CA ARG A 137 -21.80 36.08 22.35
C ARG A 137 -22.49 37.31 22.94
N ALA A 138 -23.52 37.86 22.29
CA ALA A 138 -24.32 38.96 22.83
C ALA A 138 -25.11 38.56 24.09
N PHE A 139 -25.53 37.30 24.20
CA PHE A 139 -26.11 36.71 25.41
C PHE A 139 -25.10 36.39 26.52
N GLY A 140 -23.81 36.71 26.33
CA GLY A 140 -22.77 36.59 27.37
C GLY A 140 -22.02 35.26 27.39
N PHE A 141 -22.15 34.41 26.37
CA PHE A 141 -21.37 33.18 26.27
C PHE A 141 -19.87 33.48 26.09
N ARG A 142 -19.03 32.75 26.83
CA ARG A 142 -17.55 32.87 26.75
C ARG A 142 -17.04 32.32 25.41
N GLN A 143 -16.00 32.95 24.87
CA GLN A 143 -15.34 32.52 23.63
C GLN A 143 -14.83 31.07 23.69
N SER A 144 -14.39 30.61 24.87
CA SER A 144 -13.94 29.23 25.09
C SER A 144 -15.07 28.21 24.95
N THR A 145 -16.28 28.53 25.43
CA THR A 145 -17.45 27.65 25.32
C THR A 145 -17.90 27.52 23.87
N LEU A 146 -17.93 28.65 23.14
CA LEU A 146 -18.25 28.66 21.71
C LEU A 146 -17.21 27.90 20.88
N ALA A 147 -15.92 28.09 21.18
CA ALA A 147 -14.85 27.34 20.53
C ALA A 147 -14.97 25.84 20.80
N ALA A 148 -15.25 25.43 22.04
CA ALA A 148 -15.40 24.02 22.41
C ALA A 148 -16.59 23.36 21.72
N LEU A 149 -17.73 24.06 21.60
CA LEU A 149 -18.91 23.58 20.88
C LEU A 149 -18.59 23.27 19.41
N VAL A 150 -17.97 24.23 18.71
CA VAL A 150 -17.60 24.09 17.30
C VAL A 150 -16.53 23.00 17.12
N LEU A 151 -15.56 22.91 18.03
CA LEU A 151 -14.54 21.86 17.98
C LEU A 151 -15.16 20.46 18.16
N ALA A 152 -16.13 20.33 19.06
CA ALA A 152 -16.82 19.06 19.29
C ALA A 152 -17.63 18.61 18.07
N GLU A 153 -18.33 19.54 17.42
CA GLU A 153 -19.08 19.24 16.19
C GLU A 153 -18.16 18.84 15.03
N ASN A 154 -17.08 19.60 14.82
CA ASN A 154 -16.09 19.28 13.79
C ASN A 154 -15.37 17.96 14.08
N GLY A 155 -15.05 17.71 15.35
CA GLY A 155 -14.47 16.44 15.79
C GLY A 155 -15.41 15.27 15.53
N PHE A 156 -16.71 15.42 15.79
CA PHE A 156 -17.71 14.40 15.51
C PHE A 156 -17.82 14.11 14.00
N LEU A 157 -17.88 15.15 13.16
CA LEU A 157 -17.89 15.00 11.70
C LEU A 157 -16.61 14.34 11.18
N LEU A 158 -15.45 14.68 11.74
CA LEU A 158 -14.17 14.09 11.38
C LEU A 158 -14.11 12.60 11.74
N ILE A 159 -14.58 12.22 12.93
CA ILE A 159 -14.65 10.82 13.36
C ILE A 159 -15.59 10.03 12.45
N LEU A 160 -16.78 10.55 12.15
CA LEU A 160 -17.71 9.90 11.23
C LEU A 160 -17.11 9.73 9.83
N GLY A 161 -16.44 10.76 9.30
CA GLY A 161 -15.78 10.69 8.00
C GLY A 161 -14.68 9.62 7.97
N ILE A 162 -13.84 9.57 9.00
CA ILE A 162 -12.80 8.54 9.14
C ILE A 162 -13.43 7.14 9.22
N LEU A 163 -14.50 6.98 10.00
CA LEU A 163 -15.17 5.70 10.20
C LEU A 163 -15.80 5.20 8.89
N LEU A 164 -16.54 6.06 8.19
CA LEU A 164 -17.14 5.73 6.88
C LEU A 164 -16.06 5.41 5.83
N GLY A 165 -14.97 6.19 5.81
CA GLY A 165 -13.82 5.94 4.93
C GLY A 165 -13.14 4.61 5.24
N ALA A 166 -12.94 4.30 6.52
CA ALA A 166 -12.36 3.03 6.96
C ALA A 166 -13.25 1.83 6.58
N ILE A 167 -14.57 1.93 6.77
CA ILE A 167 -15.52 0.90 6.34
C ILE A 167 -15.42 0.69 4.82
N SER A 168 -15.46 1.78 4.04
CA SER A 168 -15.35 1.70 2.58
C SER A 168 -14.04 1.05 2.14
N ALA A 169 -12.91 1.41 2.77
CA ALA A 169 -11.62 0.81 2.51
C ALA A 169 -11.58 -0.69 2.85
N VAL A 170 -12.15 -1.10 3.99
CA VAL A 170 -12.24 -2.52 4.37
C VAL A 170 -13.07 -3.30 3.36
N ILE A 171 -14.21 -2.76 2.92
CA ILE A 171 -15.05 -3.39 1.89
C ILE A 171 -14.28 -3.56 0.58
N ALA A 172 -13.56 -2.52 0.14
CA ALA A 172 -12.77 -2.56 -1.09
C ALA A 172 -11.64 -3.60 -1.04
N VAL A 173 -11.01 -3.79 0.13
CA VAL A 173 -9.87 -4.70 0.32
C VAL A 173 -10.32 -6.11 0.77
N THR A 174 -11.60 -6.31 1.09
CA THR A 174 -12.18 -7.60 1.52
C THR A 174 -11.79 -8.80 0.64
N PRO A 175 -11.91 -8.77 -0.71
CA PRO A 175 -11.54 -9.91 -1.55
C PRO A 175 -10.05 -10.27 -1.43
N HIS A 176 -9.19 -9.29 -1.15
CA HIS A 176 -7.77 -9.53 -0.93
C HIS A 176 -7.50 -10.17 0.43
N ILE A 177 -8.17 -9.71 1.49
CA ILE A 177 -8.00 -10.23 2.87
C ILE A 177 -8.43 -11.70 2.94
N LEU A 178 -9.52 -12.06 2.26
CA LEU A 178 -10.02 -13.44 2.20
C LEU A 178 -9.06 -14.39 1.48
N ALA A 179 -8.29 -13.89 0.51
CA ALA A 179 -7.36 -14.70 -0.27
C ALA A 179 -5.98 -14.84 0.38
N ASP A 180 -5.49 -13.80 1.06
CA ASP A 180 -4.22 -13.79 1.79
C ASP A 180 -4.29 -12.81 2.96
N ALA A 181 -4.69 -13.31 4.13
CA ALA A 181 -4.92 -12.49 5.34
C ALA A 181 -3.62 -12.01 6.04
N SER A 182 -2.45 -12.52 5.64
CA SER A 182 -1.23 -12.45 6.45
C SER A 182 -0.39 -11.17 6.30
N GLN A 183 -0.81 -10.19 5.50
CA GLN A 183 0.07 -9.05 5.13
C GLN A 183 -0.54 -7.65 5.32
N VAL A 184 -1.68 -7.51 6.01
CA VAL A 184 -2.25 -6.17 6.24
C VAL A 184 -1.44 -5.42 7.32
N PRO A 185 -0.81 -4.27 7.00
CA PRO A 185 -0.01 -3.52 7.97
C PRO A 185 -0.91 -2.66 8.86
N TRP A 186 -1.58 -3.29 9.83
CA TRP A 186 -2.52 -2.64 10.75
C TRP A 186 -1.90 -1.46 11.50
N LEU A 187 -0.62 -1.55 11.86
CA LEU A 187 0.10 -0.46 12.53
C LEU A 187 0.17 0.78 11.64
N SER A 188 0.63 0.65 10.39
CA SER A 188 0.74 1.76 9.44
C SER A 188 -0.63 2.38 9.12
N LEU A 189 -1.67 1.55 8.98
CA LEU A 189 -3.05 2.02 8.81
C LEU A 189 -3.53 2.84 10.01
N SER A 190 -3.38 2.31 11.23
CA SER A 190 -3.79 3.01 12.44
C SER A 190 -3.05 4.35 12.61
N LEU A 191 -1.75 4.37 12.32
CA LEU A 191 -0.94 5.57 12.38
C LEU A 191 -1.39 6.61 11.34
N THR A 192 -1.74 6.18 10.14
CA THR A 192 -2.25 7.07 9.08
C THR A 192 -3.57 7.70 9.47
N LEU A 193 -4.50 6.91 10.05
CA LEU A 193 -5.78 7.43 10.55
C LEU A 193 -5.59 8.43 11.70
N VAL A 194 -4.69 8.15 12.63
CA VAL A 194 -4.35 9.07 13.73
C VAL A 194 -3.77 10.37 13.17
N VAL A 195 -2.85 10.31 12.19
CA VAL A 195 -2.28 11.49 11.55
C VAL A 195 -3.38 12.32 10.86
N VAL A 196 -4.27 11.69 10.09
CA VAL A 196 -5.41 12.39 9.45
C VAL A 196 -6.30 13.07 10.49
N PHE A 197 -6.60 12.39 11.59
CA PHE A 197 -7.40 12.95 12.68
C PHE A 197 -6.72 14.16 13.32
N VAL A 198 -5.44 14.05 13.67
CA VAL A 198 -4.67 15.13 14.29
C VAL A 198 -4.58 16.34 13.36
N VAL A 199 -4.27 16.13 12.08
CA VAL A 199 -4.19 17.20 11.07
C VAL A 199 -5.54 17.88 10.88
N GLY A 200 -6.63 17.12 10.77
CA GLY A 200 -7.98 17.66 10.66
C GLY A 200 -8.39 18.48 11.88
N MET A 201 -8.05 18.00 13.08
CA MET A 201 -8.35 18.70 14.34
C MET A 201 -7.54 19.99 14.49
N LEU A 202 -6.26 19.99 14.12
CA LEU A 202 -5.41 21.19 14.10
C LEU A 202 -5.94 22.23 13.10
N ALA A 203 -6.36 21.81 11.91
CA ALA A 203 -6.97 22.68 10.92
C ALA A 203 -8.27 23.30 11.43
N SER A 204 -9.13 22.50 12.07
CA SER A 204 -10.36 22.99 12.70
C SER A 204 -10.08 24.02 13.79
N LEU A 205 -9.12 23.74 14.68
CA LEU A 205 -8.71 24.66 15.75
C LEU A 205 -8.18 25.98 15.18
N ALA A 206 -7.40 25.93 14.09
CA ALA A 206 -6.93 27.11 13.40
C ALA A 206 -8.11 27.93 12.84
N ALA A 207 -9.06 27.29 12.14
CA ALA A 207 -10.23 27.95 11.57
C ALA A 207 -11.09 28.64 12.65
N VAL A 208 -11.36 27.96 13.76
CA VAL A 208 -12.11 28.51 14.91
C VAL A 208 -11.39 29.72 15.51
N ARG A 209 -10.08 29.63 15.72
CA ARG A 209 -9.28 30.75 16.22
C ARG A 209 -9.31 31.95 15.28
N PHE A 210 -9.24 31.73 13.97
CA PHE A 210 -9.36 32.80 12.98
C PHE A 210 -10.74 33.44 13.02
N ALA A 211 -11.82 32.65 13.09
CA ALA A 211 -13.18 33.18 13.11
C ALA A 211 -13.49 34.02 14.35
N ILE A 212 -13.00 33.62 15.53
CA ILE A 212 -13.22 34.35 16.79
C ILE A 212 -12.43 35.67 16.83
N LYS A 213 -11.27 35.74 16.16
CA LYS A 213 -10.42 36.94 16.11
C LYS A 213 -10.92 38.01 15.13
N ILE A 214 -11.77 37.65 14.16
CA ILE A 214 -12.32 38.64 13.23
C ILE A 214 -13.33 39.51 14.01
N PRO A 215 -13.14 40.84 14.08
CA PRO A 215 -14.06 41.70 14.79
C PRO A 215 -15.45 41.58 14.16
N LEU A 216 -16.46 41.24 14.98
CA LEU A 216 -17.86 41.06 14.57
C LEU A 216 -18.59 42.40 14.32
N LEU A 217 -17.94 43.53 14.62
CA LEU A 217 -18.49 44.88 14.49
C LEU A 217 -18.82 45.33 13.05
N PRO A 218 -18.11 44.92 11.99
CA PRO A 218 -18.50 45.23 10.61
C PRO A 218 -19.70 44.42 10.13
N ALA A 219 -19.92 43.21 10.69
CA ALA A 219 -20.99 42.32 10.24
C ALA A 219 -22.39 42.79 10.68
N LEU A 220 -22.48 43.47 11.83
CA LEU A 220 -23.72 44.11 12.33
C LEU A 220 -24.04 45.46 11.66
N LYS A 221 -23.15 45.97 10.80
CA LYS A 221 -23.32 47.26 10.10
C LYS A 221 -23.72 47.10 8.63
N ALA A 222 -23.87 45.86 8.17
CA ALA A 222 -24.19 45.51 6.78
C ALA A 222 -25.63 44.97 6.59
N GLU A 223 -26.39 44.83 7.67
CA GLU A 223 -27.86 44.78 7.68
C GLU A 223 -28.41 46.14 8.12
#